data_AF-A0A502KWU4-F1
#
_entry.id   AF-A0A502KWU4-F1
#
_cell.length_a   1.000
_cell.length_b   1.000
_cell.length_c   1.000
_cell.angle_alpha   90.00
_cell.angle_beta   90.00
_cell.angle_gamma   90.00
#
_symmetry.space_group_name_H-M   'P 1'
#
loop_
_entity.id
_entity.type
_entity.pdbx_description
1 polymer ?
#
loop_
_entity_poly.entity_id
_entity_poly.type
_entity_poly.pdbx_seq_one_letter_code
_entity_poly.pdbx_strand_id
1 'polypeptide(L)'
;MRIQADVATIDILGHIILWFILVLITFGIAAFFFPYSFSKFILNRSQVIDEHGNPRQMVCHTDIFGNIGHVIIWMIISILTLGLGYAFYFYKVWNYSLNNTSVE
;
A
#
# COMPACT_ATOMS: atom_id res chain seq x y z
N MET A 1 -18.84 -0.19 15.25
CA MET A 1 -17.98 0.58 14.32
C MET A 1 -17.77 -0.21 13.03
N ARG A 2 -17.57 0.46 11.89
CA ARG A 2 -17.23 -0.19 10.61
C ARG A 2 -16.22 0.64 9.83
N ILE A 3 -15.45 0.01 8.95
CA ILE A 3 -14.58 0.71 8.01
C ILE A 3 -15.35 0.90 6.70
N GLN A 4 -15.31 2.10 6.15
CA GLN A 4 -15.85 2.43 4.83
C GLN A 4 -14.73 3.06 4.00
N ALA A 5 -14.52 2.54 2.79
CA ALA A 5 -13.57 3.10 1.84
C ALA A 5 -14.35 3.75 0.69
N ASP A 6 -14.00 4.98 0.34
CA ASP A 6 -14.54 5.67 -0.83
C ASP A 6 -13.41 5.88 -1.84
N VAL A 7 -13.31 4.96 -2.79
CA VAL A 7 -12.25 4.94 -3.79
C VAL A 7 -12.89 4.93 -5.17
N ALA A 8 -12.88 6.07 -5.83
CA ALA A 8 -13.44 6.19 -7.17
C ALA A 8 -12.66 5.35 -8.18
N THR A 9 -13.36 4.68 -9.11
CA THR A 9 -12.74 3.85 -10.15
C THR A 9 -11.72 4.62 -11.00
N ILE A 10 -11.95 5.92 -11.21
CA ILE A 10 -11.03 6.78 -11.96
C ILE A 10 -9.69 6.99 -11.21
N ASP A 11 -9.73 7.10 -9.88
CA ASP A 11 -8.53 7.22 -9.07
C ASP A 11 -7.72 5.92 -9.08
N ILE A 12 -8.42 4.78 -9.03
CA ILE A 12 -7.80 3.45 -9.15
C ILE A 12 -7.09 3.33 -10.50
N LEU A 13 -7.77 3.69 -11.58
CA LEU A 13 -7.22 3.63 -12.93
C LEU A 13 -5.98 4.53 -13.07
N GLY A 14 -6.07 5.78 -12.60
CA GLY A 14 -4.93 6.70 -12.61
C GLY A 14 -3.75 6.17 -11.81
N HIS A 15 -4.00 5.59 -10.64
CA HIS A 15 -2.97 4.99 -9.80
C HIS A 15 -2.30 3.78 -10.47
N ILE A 16 -3.07 2.88 -11.08
CA ILE A 16 -2.55 1.70 -11.80
C ILE A 16 -1.71 2.13 -13.00
N ILE A 17 -2.20 3.08 -13.81
CA ILE A 17 -1.47 3.57 -15.00
C ILE A 17 -0.14 4.20 -14.58
N LEU A 18 -0.15 5.07 -13.56
CA LEU A 18 1.06 5.70 -13.04
C LEU A 18 2.09 4.65 -12.61
N TRP A 19 1.68 3.69 -11.79
CA TRP A 19 2.59 2.67 -11.28
C TRP A 19 3.06 1.69 -12.36
N PHE A 20 2.21 1.38 -13.34
CA PHE A 20 2.61 0.58 -14.50
C PHE A 20 3.73 1.27 -15.29
N ILE A 21 3.61 2.57 -15.56
CA ILE A 21 4.66 3.35 -16.23
C ILE A 21 5.94 3.36 -15.38
N LEU A 22 5.83 3.59 -14.07
CA LEU A 22 6.98 3.56 -13.16
C LEU A 22 7.70 2.21 -13.16
N VAL A 23 6.95 1.11 -13.17
CA VAL A 23 7.49 -0.25 -13.26
C VAL A 23 8.26 -0.46 -14.56
N LEU A 24 7.72 0.01 -15.69
CA LEU A 24 8.40 -0.10 -16.99
C LEU A 24 9.71 0.69 -17.03
N ILE A 25 9.70 1.97 -16.63
CA ILE A 25 10.90 2.83 -16.72
C ILE A 25 12.00 2.42 -15.72
N THR A 26 11.63 1.76 -14.62
CA THR A 26 12.57 1.30 -13.60
C THR A 26 12.93 -0.19 -13.75
N PHE A 27 12.53 -0.85 -14.83
CA PHE A 27 12.77 -2.27 -15.07
C PHE A 27 12.33 -3.17 -13.90
N GLY A 28 11.15 -2.89 -13.32
CA GLY A 28 10.57 -3.69 -12.25
C GLY A 28 10.91 -3.24 -10.83
N ILE A 29 11.89 -2.35 -10.63
CA ILE A 29 12.27 -1.91 -9.27
C ILE A 29 11.10 -1.19 -8.57
N ALA A 30 10.34 -0.36 -9.28
CA ALA A 30 9.18 0.32 -8.72
C ALA A 30 8.08 -0.66 -8.24
N ALA A 31 8.05 -1.90 -8.76
CA ALA A 31 7.06 -2.90 -8.33
C ALA A 31 7.18 -3.20 -6.83
N PHE A 32 8.37 -3.08 -6.25
CA PHE A 32 8.55 -3.30 -4.81
C PHE A 32 8.05 -2.12 -3.95
N PHE A 33 7.90 -0.93 -4.51
CA PHE A 33 7.34 0.23 -3.81
C PHE A 33 5.82 0.34 -3.99
N PHE A 34 5.27 -0.29 -5.03
CA PHE A 34 3.84 -0.30 -5.31
C PHE A 34 2.97 -0.76 -4.12
N PRO A 35 3.27 -1.87 -3.40
CA PRO A 35 2.45 -2.29 -2.26
C PRO A 35 2.31 -1.25 -1.16
N TYR A 36 3.36 -0.44 -0.91
CA TYR A 36 3.30 0.65 0.06
C TYR A 36 2.39 1.78 -0.42
N SER A 37 2.53 2.16 -1.69
CA SER A 37 1.70 3.19 -2.29
C SER A 37 0.24 2.77 -2.36
N PHE A 38 -0.02 1.53 -2.78
CA PHE A 38 -1.35 0.92 -2.79
C PHE A 38 -1.97 0.91 -1.39
N SER A 39 -1.25 0.42 -0.38
CA SER A 39 -1.76 0.34 0.99
C SER A 39 -2.11 1.73 1.52
N LYS A 40 -1.21 2.69 1.37
CA LYS A 40 -1.44 4.08 1.77
C LYS A 40 -2.59 4.74 1.00
N PHE A 41 -2.70 4.47 -0.30
CA PHE A 41 -3.75 5.02 -1.17
C PHE A 41 -5.15 4.59 -0.73
N ILE A 42 -5.34 3.31 -0.36
CA ILE A 42 -6.61 2.79 0.13
C ILE A 42 -6.89 3.27 1.55
N LEU A 43 -5.91 3.19 2.45
CA LEU A 43 -6.08 3.56 3.86
C LEU A 43 -6.41 5.05 4.00
N ASN A 44 -5.73 5.93 3.26
CA ASN A 44 -6.01 7.38 3.30
C ASN A 44 -7.34 7.78 2.65
N ARG A 45 -8.04 6.86 1.98
CA ARG A 45 -9.41 7.03 1.46
C ARG A 45 -10.44 6.22 2.24
N SER A 46 -10.02 5.68 3.38
CA SER A 46 -10.86 4.92 4.29
C SER A 46 -11.18 5.76 5.52
N GLN A 47 -12.37 5.53 6.06
CA GLN A 47 -12.88 6.17 7.27
C GLN A 47 -13.49 5.11 8.18
N VAL A 48 -13.32 5.31 9.48
CA VAL A 48 -13.99 4.52 10.51
C VAL A 48 -15.29 5.24 10.89
N ILE A 49 -16.41 4.56 10.72
CA ILE A 49 -17.71 5.03 11.20
C ILE A 49 -17.88 4.54 12.63
N ASP A 50 -17.96 5.49 13.57
CA ASP A 50 -18.12 5.21 14.99
C ASP A 50 -19.53 4.64 15.30
N GLU A 51 -19.81 4.35 16.58
CA GLU A 51 -21.10 3.81 17.01
C GLU A 51 -22.25 4.83 16.91
N HIS A 52 -21.93 6.13 16.84
CA HIS A 52 -22.88 7.23 16.69
C HIS A 52 -23.07 7.61 15.22
N GLY A 53 -22.38 6.94 14.29
CA GLY A 53 -22.43 7.21 12.85
C GLY A 53 -21.50 8.33 12.39
N ASN A 54 -20.65 8.89 13.25
CA ASN A 54 -19.71 9.93 12.85
C ASN A 54 -18.52 9.33 12.09
N PRO A 55 -18.13 9.90 10.94
CA PRO A 55 -16.94 9.48 10.23
C PRO A 55 -15.67 10.01 10.91
N ARG A 56 -14.66 9.15 11.02
CA ARG A 56 -13.30 9.51 11.42
C ARG A 56 -12.31 9.03 10.38
N GLN A 57 -11.41 9.90 9.96
CA GLN A 57 -10.52 9.66 8.83
C GLN A 57 -9.39 8.71 9.22
N MET A 58 -9.04 7.75 8.37
CA MET A 58 -7.82 6.96 8.55
C MET A 58 -6.63 7.71 7.92
N VAL A 59 -5.54 7.84 8.67
CA VAL A 59 -4.31 8.50 8.23
C VAL A 59 -3.13 7.53 8.35
N CYS A 60 -2.67 7.04 7.19
CA CYS A 60 -1.54 6.14 7.09
C CYS A 60 -0.22 6.92 7.07
N HIS A 61 0.57 6.74 8.12
CA HIS A 61 1.87 7.37 8.34
C HIS A 61 3.02 6.61 7.69
N THR A 62 2.72 5.55 6.94
CA THR A 62 3.74 4.77 6.24
C THR A 62 4.51 5.66 5.27
N ASP A 63 5.82 5.68 5.44
CA ASP A 63 6.73 6.22 4.45
C ASP A 63 7.14 5.11 3.47
N ILE A 64 6.96 5.41 2.18
CA ILE A 64 7.28 4.50 1.07
C ILE A 64 8.80 4.24 1.03
N PHE A 65 9.62 5.19 1.49
CA PHE A 65 11.08 5.07 1.50
C PHE A 65 11.66 4.74 2.88
N GLY A 66 10.91 4.98 3.95
CA GLY A 66 11.35 4.78 5.33
C GLY A 66 11.70 3.33 5.68
N ASN A 67 11.28 2.37 4.86
CA ASN A 67 11.55 0.94 5.08
C ASN A 67 12.35 0.28 3.96
N ILE A 68 13.37 0.98 3.45
CA ILE A 68 14.20 0.51 2.33
C ILE A 68 14.91 -0.83 2.63
N GLY A 69 15.29 -1.07 3.89
CA GLY A 69 15.87 -2.35 4.30
C GLY A 69 14.90 -3.53 4.10
N HIS A 70 13.63 -3.35 4.46
CA HIS A 70 12.60 -4.36 4.23
C HIS A 70 12.37 -4.61 2.74
N VAL A 71 12.32 -3.55 1.93
CA VAL A 71 12.20 -3.64 0.47
C VAL A 71 13.33 -4.48 -0.13
N ILE A 72 14.58 -4.19 0.24
CA ILE A 72 15.76 -4.88 -0.30
C ILE A 72 15.74 -6.37 0.06
N ILE A 73 15.43 -6.71 1.32
CA ILE A 73 15.36 -8.11 1.76
C ILE A 73 14.31 -8.88 0.95
N TRP A 74 13.11 -8.32 0.79
CA TRP A 74 12.04 -8.98 0.04
C TRP A 74 12.29 -9.00 -1.45
N MET A 75 13.04 -8.04 -2.00
CA MET A 75 13.50 -8.07 -3.37
C MET A 75 14.42 -9.28 -3.61
N ILE A 76 15.40 -9.50 -2.75
CA ILE A 76 16.30 -10.67 -2.83
C ILE A 76 15.49 -11.96 -2.72
N ILE A 77 14.61 -12.08 -1.72
CA ILE A 77 13.76 -13.27 -1.55
C ILE A 77 12.91 -13.51 -2.79
N SER A 78 12.29 -12.46 -3.34
CA SER A 78 11.44 -12.57 -4.54
C SER A 78 12.25 -13.04 -5.73
N ILE A 79 13.47 -12.53 -5.94
CA ILE A 79 14.35 -13.00 -7.02
C ILE A 79 14.73 -14.47 -6.83
N LEU A 80 15.17 -14.85 -5.62
CA LEU A 80 15.57 -16.24 -5.30
C LEU A 80 14.42 -17.24 -5.42
N THR A 81 13.19 -16.77 -5.22
CA THR A 81 11.97 -17.60 -5.27
C THR A 81 11.19 -17.42 -6.58
N LEU A 82 11.79 -16.81 -7.60
CA LEU A 82 11.16 -16.55 -8.91
C LEU A 82 9.80 -15.84 -8.82
N GLY A 83 9.68 -14.89 -7.89
CA GLY A 83 8.52 -14.04 -7.68
C GLY A 83 7.57 -14.51 -6.57
N LEU A 84 7.69 -15.74 -6.07
CA LEU A 84 6.79 -16.23 -5.00
C LEU A 84 6.89 -15.40 -3.71
N GLY A 85 8.11 -14.96 -3.37
CA GLY A 85 8.36 -14.06 -2.24
C GLY A 85 7.57 -12.75 -2.32
N TYR A 86 7.26 -12.27 -3.52
CA TYR A 86 6.53 -11.03 -3.72
C TYR A 86 5.07 -11.13 -3.22
N ALA A 87 4.45 -12.32 -3.34
CA ALA A 87 3.12 -12.55 -2.81
C ALA A 87 3.09 -12.36 -1.28
N PHE A 88 4.05 -12.94 -0.56
CA PHE A 88 4.17 -12.78 0.89
C PHE A 88 4.54 -11.34 1.28
N TYR A 89 5.44 -10.73 0.51
CA TYR A 89 5.83 -9.34 0.70
C TYR A 89 4.63 -8.40 0.67
N PHE A 90 3.70 -8.58 -0.27
CA PHE A 90 2.50 -7.77 -0.36
C PHE A 90 1.68 -7.77 0.93
N TYR A 91 1.43 -8.96 1.52
CA TYR A 91 0.72 -9.07 2.80
C TYR A 91 1.49 -8.44 3.96
N LYS A 92 2.83 -8.57 3.97
CA LYS A 92 3.67 -7.96 5.01
C LYS A 92 3.63 -6.44 4.96
N VAL A 93 3.64 -5.86 3.77
CA VAL A 93 3.52 -4.41 3.58
C VAL A 93 2.13 -3.92 4.00
N TRP A 94 1.07 -4.63 3.60
CA TRP A 94 -0.30 -4.28 4.03
C TRP A 94 -0.44 -4.26 5.56
N ASN A 95 0.07 -5.31 6.24
CA ASN A 95 0.08 -5.36 7.70
C ASN A 95 0.91 -4.22 8.31
N TYR A 96 2.09 -3.94 7.77
CA TYR A 96 2.91 -2.81 8.22
C TYR A 96 2.16 -1.48 8.08
N SER A 97 1.47 -1.25 6.95
CA SER A 97 0.73 -0.01 6.74
C SER A 97 -0.46 0.15 7.67
N LEU A 98 -1.21 -0.93 7.92
CA LEU A 98 -2.28 -0.91 8.93
C LEU A 98 -1.77 -0.56 10.33
N ASN A 99 -0.66 -1.16 10.76
CA ASN A 99 -0.06 -0.88 12.07
C ASN A 99 0.50 0.54 12.20
N ASN A 100 0.72 1.23 11.08
CA ASN A 100 1.17 2.63 11.03
C ASN A 100 0.03 3.57 10.58
N THR A 101 -1.23 3.20 10.83
CA THR A 101 -2.39 4.04 10.52
C THR A 101 -3.08 4.47 11.82
N SER A 102 -3.32 5.77 11.94
CA SER A 102 -4.14 6.35 13.01
C SER A 102 -5.56 6.64 12.50
N VAL A 103 -6.48 6.85 13.43
CA VAL A 103 -7.83 7.35 13.15
C VAL A 103 -7.95 8.73 13.77
N GLU A 104 -8.27 9.73 12.95
CA GLU A 104 -8.36 11.15 13.30
C GLU A 104 -9.78 11.68 13.13
#